data_AF-A0A5E4QWG1-F1
#
_entry.id   AF-A0A5E4QWG1-F1
#
_cell.length_a   1.000
_cell.length_b   1.000
_cell.length_c   1.000
_cell.angle_alpha   90.00
_cell.angle_beta   90.00
_cell.angle_gamma   90.00
#
_symmetry.space_group_name_H-M   'P 1'
#
loop_
_entity.id
_entity.type
_entity.pdbx_description
1 polymer ?
#
loop_
_entity_poly.entity_id
_entity_poly.type
_entity_poly.pdbx_seq_one_letter_code
_entity_poly.pdbx_strand_id
1 'polypeptide(L)'
;MEKQERTYVNMEASDSVETKQSKQRASIKWLLSKAFNNRVPENLQEPFYRDNQEQEHLKPSVAGGLASAELYGRALANMYADPNYHSLNHWNILQSIARRGVTLQAPPDGALTETALIQTHPLRMNAHLAVIEGVMAVYAREVVTAERVAAATQRLGAPPERPPPATPEDRLISWINAAVA
;
A
#
# COMPACT_ATOMS: atom_id res chain seq x y z
N MET A 1 5.36 15.16 -49.85
CA MET A 1 6.13 14.65 -48.69
C MET A 1 5.64 15.41 -47.45
N GLU A 2 4.48 15.02 -46.92
CA GLU A 2 3.95 15.59 -45.68
C GLU A 2 4.45 14.75 -44.51
N LYS A 3 5.28 15.36 -43.68
CA LYS A 3 5.65 14.81 -42.37
C LYS A 3 4.42 14.90 -41.48
N GLN A 4 3.78 13.78 -41.25
CA GLN A 4 2.71 13.62 -40.27
C GLN A 4 3.35 13.70 -38.88
N GLU A 5 3.17 14.84 -38.23
CA GLU A 5 3.55 15.10 -36.85
C GLU A 5 2.72 14.15 -35.96
N ARG A 6 3.37 13.09 -35.45
CA ARG A 6 2.78 12.25 -34.41
C ARG A 6 2.71 13.09 -33.15
N THR A 7 1.56 13.69 -32.91
CA THR A 7 1.20 14.23 -31.60
C THR A 7 1.21 13.06 -30.62
N TYR A 8 2.29 12.94 -29.85
CA TYR A 8 2.33 12.09 -28.68
C TYR A 8 1.29 12.66 -27.72
N VAL A 9 0.14 12.01 -27.62
CA VAL A 9 -0.84 12.31 -26.60
C VAL A 9 -0.15 12.02 -25.28
N ASN A 10 0.29 13.09 -24.63
CA ASN A 10 0.82 13.10 -23.28
C ASN A 10 -0.30 12.59 -22.36
N MET A 11 -0.33 11.28 -22.12
CA MET A 11 -1.17 10.63 -21.11
C MET A 11 -0.55 10.88 -19.73
N GLU A 12 -0.26 12.14 -19.40
CA GLU A 12 -0.17 12.55 -18.00
C GLU A 12 -1.59 12.51 -17.48
N ALA A 13 -1.96 11.39 -16.86
CA ALA A 13 -3.18 11.29 -16.10
C ALA A 13 -3.18 12.45 -15.09
N SER A 14 -3.96 13.49 -15.39
CA SER A 14 -4.15 14.61 -14.47
C SER A 14 -4.59 14.01 -13.15
N ASP A 15 -3.77 14.20 -12.14
CA ASP A 15 -3.92 13.65 -10.80
C ASP A 15 -5.12 14.37 -10.12
N SER A 16 -6.32 14.01 -10.58
CA SER A 16 -7.57 14.67 -10.21
C SER A 16 -7.80 14.50 -8.71
N VAL A 17 -8.54 15.44 -8.13
CA VAL A 17 -8.91 15.36 -6.70
C VAL A 17 -9.60 14.02 -6.40
N GLU A 18 -10.40 13.52 -7.34
CA GLU A 18 -11.08 12.23 -7.25
C GLU A 18 -10.10 11.04 -7.24
N THR A 19 -9.07 11.07 -8.09
CA THR A 19 -8.02 10.03 -8.09
C THR A 19 -7.25 10.00 -6.77
N LYS A 20 -6.93 11.18 -6.21
CA LYS A 20 -6.24 11.29 -4.92
C LYS A 20 -7.08 10.75 -3.77
N GLN A 21 -8.37 11.12 -3.72
CA GLN A 21 -9.31 10.59 -2.72
C GLN A 21 -9.50 9.08 -2.87
N SER A 22 -9.64 8.59 -4.10
CA SER A 22 -9.78 7.15 -4.37
C SER A 22 -8.57 6.35 -3.91
N LYS A 23 -7.36 6.85 -4.21
CA LYS A 23 -6.10 6.27 -3.74
C LYS A 23 -6.04 6.25 -2.21
N GLN A 24 -6.37 7.37 -1.56
CA GLN A 24 -6.41 7.44 -0.10
C GLN A 24 -7.38 6.41 0.49
N ARG A 25 -8.61 6.34 -0.02
CA ARG A 25 -9.64 5.40 0.42
C ARG A 25 -9.19 3.95 0.28
N ALA A 26 -8.65 3.60 -0.89
CA ALA A 26 -8.13 2.26 -1.16
C ALA A 26 -6.97 1.90 -0.22
N SER A 27 -6.03 2.83 -0.01
CA SER A 27 -4.86 2.62 0.86
C SER A 27 -5.25 2.38 2.32
N ILE A 28 -6.18 3.18 2.86
CA ILE A 28 -6.68 2.99 4.22
C ILE A 28 -7.43 1.66 4.35
N LYS A 29 -8.33 1.34 3.41
CA LYS A 29 -9.08 0.07 3.45
C LYS A 29 -8.16 -1.14 3.37
N TRP A 30 -7.13 -1.08 2.52
CA TRP A 30 -6.11 -2.12 2.46
C TRP A 30 -5.35 -2.27 3.78
N LEU A 31 -4.90 -1.16 4.38
CA LEU A 31 -4.19 -1.22 5.66
C LEU A 31 -5.05 -1.84 6.75
N LEU A 32 -6.32 -1.44 6.85
CA LEU A 32 -7.27 -2.01 7.80
C LEU A 32 -7.47 -3.51 7.54
N SER A 33 -7.60 -3.93 6.28
CA SER A 33 -7.63 -5.34 5.91
C SER A 33 -6.44 -6.09 6.51
N LYS A 34 -5.21 -5.57 6.40
CA LYS A 34 -4.01 -6.23 6.94
C LYS A 34 -3.92 -6.15 8.46
N ALA A 35 -4.26 -5.01 9.06
CA ALA A 35 -4.25 -4.81 10.51
C ALA A 35 -5.30 -5.68 11.23
N PHE A 36 -6.37 -6.10 10.56
CA PHE A 36 -7.42 -6.96 11.13
C PHE A 36 -7.46 -8.37 10.52
N ASN A 37 -6.40 -8.79 9.81
CA ASN A 37 -6.31 -10.10 9.15
C ASN A 37 -7.57 -10.46 8.31
N ASN A 38 -8.02 -9.48 7.52
CA ASN A 38 -9.23 -9.45 6.68
C ASN A 38 -10.57 -9.58 7.43
N ARG A 39 -10.57 -9.41 8.76
CA ARG A 39 -11.78 -9.37 9.62
C ARG A 39 -11.99 -7.96 10.19
N VAL A 40 -12.17 -6.98 9.32
CA VAL A 40 -12.34 -5.57 9.71
C VAL A 40 -13.67 -5.38 10.45
N PRO A 41 -13.68 -4.80 11.66
CA PRO A 41 -14.90 -4.48 12.40
C PRO A 41 -15.87 -3.63 11.56
N GLU A 42 -17.18 -3.86 11.70
CA GLU A 42 -18.21 -3.15 10.91
C GLU A 42 -18.09 -1.63 11.00
N ASN A 43 -17.78 -1.10 12.19
CA ASN A 43 -17.58 0.33 12.41
C ASN A 43 -16.35 0.91 11.69
N LEU A 44 -15.45 0.08 11.17
CA LEU A 44 -14.23 0.48 10.44
C LEU A 44 -14.24 0.05 8.95
N GLN A 45 -15.25 -0.71 8.49
CA GLN A 45 -15.34 -1.13 7.08
C GLN A 45 -15.44 0.07 6.13
N GLU A 46 -16.17 1.10 6.54
CA GLU A 46 -16.15 2.42 5.91
C GLU A 46 -15.35 3.37 6.81
N PRO A 47 -14.05 3.61 6.53
CA PRO A 47 -13.18 4.38 7.42
C PRO A 47 -13.38 5.89 7.32
N PHE A 48 -14.18 6.34 6.35
CA PHE A 48 -14.50 7.76 6.15
C PHE A 48 -15.96 8.04 6.50
N TYR A 49 -16.24 9.29 6.86
CA TYR A 49 -17.58 9.81 7.01
C TYR A 49 -17.67 11.18 6.35
N ARG A 50 -18.88 11.63 6.03
CA ARG A 50 -19.09 13.00 5.58
C ARG A 50 -19.66 13.82 6.72
N ASP A 51 -19.17 15.05 6.85
CA ASP A 51 -19.77 16.03 7.76
C ASP A 51 -20.99 16.72 7.14
N ASN A 52 -21.57 17.67 7.86
CA ASN A 52 -22.72 18.45 7.41
C ASN A 52 -22.42 19.36 6.20
N GLN A 53 -21.15 19.48 5.80
CA GLN A 53 -20.70 20.26 4.64
C GLN A 53 -20.31 19.34 3.47
N GLU A 54 -20.67 18.05 3.52
CA GLU A 54 -20.28 17.02 2.55
C GLU A 54 -18.75 16.84 2.41
N GLN A 55 -17.96 17.32 3.38
CA GLN A 55 -16.52 17.07 3.39
C GLN A 55 -16.24 15.68 3.95
N GLU A 56 -15.40 14.94 3.23
CA GLU A 56 -14.99 13.61 3.65
C GLU A 56 -13.89 13.69 4.73
N HIS A 57 -14.14 13.03 5.86
CA HIS A 57 -13.23 12.98 7.00
C HIS A 57 -12.91 11.55 7.37
N LEU A 58 -11.68 11.32 7.83
CA LEU A 58 -11.28 10.04 8.38
C LEU A 58 -11.87 9.86 9.78
N LYS A 59 -12.41 8.68 10.08
CA LYS A 59 -12.92 8.35 11.42
C LYS A 59 -11.82 8.57 12.48
N PRO A 60 -12.13 9.18 13.64
CA PRO A 60 -11.14 9.46 14.68
C PRO A 60 -10.35 8.24 15.14
N SER A 61 -10.98 7.06 15.18
CA SER A 61 -10.32 5.79 15.51
C SER A 61 -9.24 5.41 14.50
N VAL A 62 -9.47 5.64 13.22
CA VAL A 62 -8.49 5.35 12.16
C VAL A 62 -7.38 6.39 12.18
N ALA A 63 -7.72 7.67 12.31
CA ALA A 63 -6.74 8.75 12.45
C ALA A 63 -5.81 8.53 13.66
N GLY A 64 -6.38 8.17 14.82
CA GLY A 64 -5.63 7.84 16.02
C GLY A 64 -4.74 6.61 15.85
N GLY A 65 -5.23 5.56 15.18
CA GLY A 65 -4.44 4.36 14.89
C GLY A 65 -3.27 4.60 13.92
N LEU A 66 -3.40 5.57 13.00
CA LEU A 66 -2.29 6.02 12.15
C LEU A 66 -1.28 6.85 12.94
N ALA A 67 -1.77 7.82 13.73
CA ALA A 67 -0.94 8.75 14.50
C ALA A 67 -0.24 8.12 15.72
N SER A 68 -0.64 6.92 16.12
CA SER A 68 0.01 6.12 17.17
C SER A 68 0.88 4.97 16.62
N ALA A 69 0.93 4.82 15.29
CA ALA A 69 1.54 3.70 14.57
C ALA A 69 0.89 2.32 14.79
N GLU A 70 -0.17 2.21 15.60
CA GLU A 70 -0.84 0.95 15.93
C GLU A 70 -1.27 0.17 14.68
N LEU A 71 -1.88 0.84 13.70
CA LEU A 71 -2.36 0.17 12.48
C LEU A 71 -1.21 -0.41 11.65
N TYR A 72 -0.06 0.27 11.60
CA TYR A 72 1.12 -0.23 10.90
C TYR A 72 1.73 -1.41 11.64
N GLY A 73 1.92 -1.27 12.96
CA GLY A 73 2.47 -2.31 13.81
C GLY A 73 1.64 -3.58 13.75
N ARG A 74 0.30 -3.44 13.82
CA ARG A 74 -0.62 -4.58 13.73
C ARG A 74 -0.64 -5.24 12.35
N ALA A 75 -0.54 -4.46 11.27
CA ALA A 75 -0.42 -5.02 9.93
C ALA A 75 0.87 -5.84 9.77
N LEU A 76 2.00 -5.33 10.26
CA LEU A 76 3.27 -6.06 10.24
C LEU A 76 3.26 -7.28 11.17
N ALA A 77 2.65 -7.18 12.35
CA ALA A 77 2.50 -8.30 13.29
C ALA A 77 1.73 -9.45 12.64
N ASN A 78 0.61 -9.15 11.96
CA ASN A 78 -0.16 -10.15 11.23
C ASN A 78 0.60 -10.72 10.04
N MET A 79 1.37 -9.89 9.32
CA MET A 79 2.15 -10.31 8.15
C MET A 79 3.26 -11.29 8.52
N TYR A 80 3.95 -11.04 9.64
CA TYR A 80 5.08 -11.86 10.09
C TYR A 80 4.72 -12.89 11.16
N ALA A 81 3.47 -12.93 11.59
CA ALA A 81 3.02 -13.71 12.74
C ALA A 81 3.87 -13.45 14.01
N ASP A 82 4.32 -12.20 14.18
CA ASP A 82 5.20 -11.78 15.28
C ASP A 82 4.54 -10.64 16.08
N PRO A 83 4.06 -10.92 17.31
CA PRO A 83 3.43 -9.92 18.16
C PRO A 83 4.32 -8.74 18.55
N ASN A 84 5.66 -8.85 18.41
CA ASN A 84 6.59 -7.76 18.75
C ASN A 84 6.36 -6.50 17.89
N TYR A 85 5.75 -6.65 16.72
CA TYR A 85 5.43 -5.51 15.86
C TYR A 85 4.25 -4.66 16.39
N HIS A 86 3.43 -5.16 17.33
CA HIS A 86 2.26 -4.41 17.83
C HIS A 86 2.59 -3.09 18.52
N SER A 87 3.78 -2.98 19.11
CA SER A 87 4.17 -1.85 19.96
C SER A 87 5.27 -0.98 19.34
N LEU A 88 5.43 -1.04 18.02
CA LEU A 88 6.42 -0.21 17.33
C LEU A 88 5.93 1.24 17.19
N ASN A 89 6.82 2.18 17.49
CA ASN A 89 6.64 3.59 17.11
C ASN A 89 6.91 3.79 15.61
N HIS A 90 6.58 4.97 15.08
CA HIS A 90 6.78 5.25 13.64
C HIS A 90 8.22 5.09 13.22
N TRP A 91 9.18 5.52 14.04
CA TRP A 91 10.60 5.35 13.73
C TRP A 91 10.95 3.88 13.45
N ASN A 92 10.53 2.95 14.32
CA ASN A 92 10.78 1.52 14.14
C ASN A 92 10.01 0.93 12.95
N ILE A 93 8.80 1.43 12.65
CA ILE A 93 8.06 1.07 11.42
C ILE A 93 8.87 1.46 10.17
N LEU A 94 9.34 2.71 10.09
CA LEU A 94 10.12 3.22 8.97
C LEU A 94 11.41 2.42 8.79
N GLN A 95 12.12 2.13 9.89
CA GLN A 95 13.32 1.28 9.84
C GLN A 95 13.01 -0.15 9.39
N SER A 96 11.91 -0.73 9.84
CA SER A 96 11.50 -2.09 9.46
C SER A 96 11.25 -2.20 7.95
N ILE A 97 10.65 -1.16 7.35
CA ILE A 97 10.44 -1.07 5.91
C ILE A 97 11.78 -0.93 5.17
N ALA A 98 12.64 0.00 5.62
CA ALA A 98 13.94 0.26 4.99
C ALA A 98 14.85 -0.98 5.00
N ARG A 99 14.89 -1.73 6.11
CA ARG A 99 15.66 -2.97 6.25
C ARG A 99 15.23 -4.08 5.28
N ARG A 100 14.04 -3.97 4.70
CA ARG A 100 13.50 -4.91 3.69
C ARG A 100 13.73 -4.43 2.26
N GLY A 101 14.59 -3.42 2.08
CA GLY A 101 14.99 -2.90 0.79
C GLY A 101 13.87 -2.13 0.08
N VAL A 102 12.96 -1.53 0.85
CA VAL A 102 11.93 -0.62 0.34
C VAL A 102 12.30 0.81 0.75
N THR A 103 12.56 1.65 -0.24
CA THR A 103 12.86 3.07 -0.03
C THR A 103 11.56 3.86 0.02
N LEU A 104 11.32 4.54 1.14
CA LEU A 104 10.18 5.43 1.30
C LEU A 104 10.49 6.77 0.64
N GLN A 105 9.59 7.25 -0.21
CA GLN A 105 9.68 8.57 -0.81
C GLN A 105 9.13 9.61 0.14
N ALA A 106 9.76 10.80 0.17
CA ALA A 106 9.22 11.92 0.92
C ALA A 106 7.89 12.38 0.28
N PRO A 107 6.86 12.70 1.08
CA PRO A 107 5.60 13.18 0.53
C PRO A 107 5.77 14.57 -0.12
N PRO A 108 4.90 14.96 -1.07
CA PRO A 108 5.02 16.24 -1.79
C PRO A 108 4.95 17.48 -0.89
N ASP A 109 4.33 17.37 0.28
CA ASP A 109 4.04 18.45 1.22
C ASP A 109 4.96 18.47 2.46
N GLY A 110 6.04 17.68 2.47
CA GLY A 110 7.03 17.76 3.55
C GLY A 110 7.96 16.56 3.68
N ALA A 111 8.74 16.55 4.76
CA ALA A 111 9.62 15.44 5.09
C ALA A 111 8.85 14.29 5.74
N LEU A 112 9.27 13.05 5.44
CA LEU A 112 8.78 11.85 6.12
C LEU A 112 9.55 11.65 7.43
N THR A 113 9.02 12.18 8.53
CA THR A 113 9.62 12.06 9.87
C THR A 113 8.62 11.50 10.88
N GLU A 114 9.12 10.95 11.98
CA GLU A 114 8.27 10.49 13.09
C GLU A 114 7.39 11.63 13.62
N THR A 115 7.93 12.83 13.81
CA THR A 115 7.16 14.01 14.24
C THR A 115 6.01 14.35 13.29
N ALA A 116 6.23 14.24 11.97
CA ALA A 116 5.16 14.47 11.00
C ALA A 116 4.05 13.43 11.10
N LEU A 117 4.39 12.17 11.39
CA LEU A 117 3.44 11.06 11.54
C LEU A 117 2.70 11.07 12.88
N ILE A 118 3.26 11.67 13.93
CA ILE A 118 2.60 11.86 15.23
C ILE A 118 1.60 13.03 15.18
N GLN A 119 1.80 14.00 14.27
CA GLN A 119 0.95 15.17 14.17
C GLN A 119 -0.50 14.81 13.81
N THR A 120 -1.46 15.18 14.66
CA THR A 120 -2.89 14.90 14.48
C THR A 120 -3.74 16.10 14.06
N HIS A 121 -3.19 17.33 14.16
CA HIS A 121 -3.94 18.57 13.92
C HIS A 121 -3.15 19.55 13.04
N PRO A 122 -3.33 19.54 11.71
CA PRO A 122 -3.99 18.49 10.93
C PRO A 122 -3.14 17.21 10.83
N LEU A 123 -3.79 16.06 10.60
CA LEU A 123 -3.12 14.79 10.30
C LEU A 123 -2.35 14.90 8.97
N ARG A 124 -1.07 14.53 8.96
CA ARG A 124 -0.23 14.55 7.75
C ARG A 124 -0.53 13.35 6.84
N MET A 125 -1.68 13.40 6.16
CA MET A 125 -2.19 12.27 5.36
C MET A 125 -1.20 11.75 4.31
N ASN A 126 -0.53 12.62 3.58
CA ASN A 126 0.45 12.20 2.56
C ASN A 126 1.64 11.44 3.17
N ALA A 127 2.10 11.83 4.36
CA ALA A 127 3.14 11.10 5.08
C ALA A 127 2.64 9.69 5.46
N HIS A 128 1.41 9.58 5.95
CA HIS A 128 0.80 8.28 6.25
C HIS A 128 0.61 7.41 5.01
N LEU A 129 0.24 7.99 3.86
CA LEU A 129 0.13 7.26 2.59
C LEU A 129 1.49 6.72 2.14
N ALA A 130 2.57 7.50 2.26
CA ALA A 130 3.91 7.01 1.95
C ALA A 130 4.30 5.80 2.80
N VAL A 131 3.98 5.79 4.11
CA VAL A 131 4.19 4.62 4.97
C VAL A 131 3.35 3.44 4.52
N ILE A 132 2.06 3.66 4.19
CA ILE A 132 1.17 2.59 3.72
C ILE A 132 1.71 1.95 2.44
N GLU A 133 2.14 2.76 1.47
CA GLU A 133 2.76 2.29 0.24
C GLU A 133 4.02 1.47 0.50
N GLY A 134 4.85 1.88 1.47
CA GLY A 134 5.99 1.10 1.91
C GLY A 134 5.60 -0.25 2.50
N VAL A 135 4.61 -0.29 3.38
CA VAL A 135 4.07 -1.54 3.95
C VAL A 135 3.48 -2.44 2.85
N MET A 136 2.80 -1.86 1.86
CA MET A 136 2.31 -2.59 0.67
C MET A 136 3.44 -3.18 -0.15
N ALA A 137 4.49 -2.42 -0.42
CA ALA A 137 5.64 -2.88 -1.19
C ALA A 137 6.38 -4.02 -0.47
N VAL A 138 6.52 -3.92 0.86
CA VAL A 138 7.03 -5.03 1.68
C VAL A 138 6.11 -6.24 1.56
N TYR A 139 4.79 -6.06 1.74
CA TYR A 139 3.83 -7.16 1.64
C TYR A 139 3.87 -7.87 0.29
N ALA A 140 3.93 -7.10 -0.81
CA ALA A 140 4.02 -7.66 -2.15
C ALA A 140 5.25 -8.57 -2.31
N ARG A 141 6.42 -8.16 -1.80
CA ARG A 141 7.64 -8.98 -1.84
C ARG A 141 7.51 -10.28 -1.04
N GLU A 142 6.87 -10.23 0.12
CA GLU A 142 6.65 -11.42 0.98
C GLU A 142 5.62 -12.39 0.38
N VAL A 143 4.65 -11.89 -0.39
CA VAL A 143 3.61 -12.72 -1.01
C VAL A 143 4.05 -13.27 -2.36
N VAL A 144 4.76 -12.48 -3.16
CA VAL A 144 5.17 -12.80 -4.54
C VAL A 144 6.53 -13.51 -4.54
N THR A 145 6.56 -14.68 -3.90
CA THR A 145 7.73 -15.56 -3.93
C THR A 145 7.72 -16.43 -5.19
N ALA A 146 8.90 -16.81 -5.69
CA ALA A 146 9.03 -17.66 -6.88
C ALA A 146 8.27 -18.98 -6.70
N GLU A 147 8.34 -19.57 -5.51
CA GLU A 147 7.65 -20.82 -5.18
C GLU A 147 6.13 -20.68 -5.21
N ARG A 148 5.59 -19.62 -4.59
CA ARG A 148 4.13 -19.39 -4.56
C ARG A 148 3.57 -19.12 -5.94
N VAL A 149 4.29 -18.32 -6.73
CA VAL A 149 3.89 -18.00 -8.10
C VAL A 149 3.98 -19.22 -8.99
N ALA A 150 5.08 -19.98 -8.94
CA ALA A 150 5.21 -21.22 -9.70
C ALA A 150 4.13 -22.25 -9.33
N ALA A 151 3.80 -22.39 -8.05
CA ALA A 151 2.71 -23.26 -7.62
C ALA A 151 1.35 -22.75 -8.12
N ALA A 152 1.13 -21.44 -8.16
CA ALA A 152 -0.10 -20.85 -8.67
C ALA A 152 -0.24 -21.02 -10.19
N THR A 153 0.81 -20.78 -10.97
CA THR A 153 0.80 -20.97 -12.44
C THR A 153 0.64 -22.43 -12.82
N GLN A 154 1.27 -23.36 -12.09
CA GLN A 154 1.08 -24.80 -12.29
C GLN A 154 -0.37 -25.24 -12.04
N ARG A 155 -1.03 -24.68 -11.01
CA ARG A 155 -2.46 -24.95 -10.75
C ARG A 155 -3.37 -24.46 -11.87
N LEU A 156 -2.93 -23.43 -12.60
CA LEU A 156 -3.60 -22.90 -13.77
C LEU A 156 -3.25 -23.68 -15.06
N GLY A 157 -2.40 -24.72 -14.97
CA GLY A 157 -2.01 -25.54 -16.11
C GLY A 157 -0.86 -24.97 -16.94
N ALA A 158 -0.26 -23.86 -16.52
CA ALA A 158 0.89 -23.30 -17.22
C ALA A 158 2.16 -24.13 -16.97
N PRO A 159 3.00 -24.34 -18.01
CA PRO A 159 4.28 -25.04 -17.86
C PRO A 159 5.24 -24.23 -16.97
N PRO A 160 6.17 -24.90 -16.26
CA PRO A 160 7.16 -24.19 -15.44
C PRO A 160 8.11 -23.37 -16.32
N GLU A 161 8.21 -22.07 -16.04
CA GLU A 161 9.15 -21.18 -16.73
C GLU A 161 10.62 -21.52 -16.40
N ARG A 162 11.49 -21.44 -17.42
CA ARG A 162 12.93 -21.66 -17.30
C ARG A 162 13.69 -20.62 -18.15
N PRO A 163 14.52 -19.75 -17.55
CA PRO A 163 14.76 -19.59 -16.10
C PRO A 163 13.52 -19.02 -15.37
N PRO A 164 13.40 -19.22 -14.04
CA PRO A 164 12.30 -18.65 -13.28
C PRO A 164 12.38 -17.11 -13.25
N PRO A 165 11.22 -16.41 -13.20
CA PRO A 165 11.20 -14.96 -13.17
C PRO A 165 11.94 -14.38 -11.96
N ALA A 166 12.89 -13.49 -12.25
CA ALA A 166 13.85 -12.99 -11.28
C ALA A 166 13.24 -11.93 -10.35
N THR A 167 12.43 -11.03 -10.91
CA THR A 167 11.82 -9.93 -10.16
C THR A 167 10.39 -10.28 -9.71
N PRO A 168 9.88 -9.69 -8.61
CA PRO A 168 8.47 -9.82 -8.23
C PRO A 168 7.51 -9.38 -9.34
N GLU A 169 7.86 -8.37 -10.11
CA GLU A 169 7.07 -7.85 -11.22
C GLU A 169 6.94 -8.89 -12.33
N ASP A 170 8.05 -9.51 -12.75
CA ASP A 170 8.06 -10.57 -13.77
C ASP A 170 7.24 -11.79 -13.31
N ARG A 171 7.34 -12.14 -12.02
CA ARG A 171 6.57 -13.23 -11.42
C ARG A 171 5.06 -12.95 -11.47
N LEU A 172 4.65 -11.72 -11.18
CA LEU A 172 3.24 -11.33 -11.29
C LEU A 172 2.76 -11.36 -12.74
N ILE A 173 3.57 -10.88 -13.69
CA ILE A 173 3.24 -10.93 -15.12
C ILE A 173 3.07 -12.40 -15.58
N SER A 174 3.98 -13.29 -15.19
CA SER A 174 3.86 -14.74 -15.45
C SER A 174 2.55 -15.31 -14.90
N TRP A 175 2.21 -14.97 -13.64
CA TRP A 175 0.96 -15.40 -13.03
C TRP A 175 -0.28 -14.88 -13.77
N ILE A 176 -0.29 -13.61 -14.16
CA ILE A 176 -1.40 -13.01 -14.92
C ILE A 176 -1.55 -13.71 -16.27
N ASN A 177 -0.44 -13.88 -17.01
CA ASN A 177 -0.46 -14.54 -18.31
C ASN A 177 -1.00 -15.98 -18.21
N ALA A 178 -0.64 -16.71 -17.16
CA ALA A 178 -1.18 -18.05 -16.90
C ALA A 178 -2.67 -18.04 -16.53
N ALA A 179 -3.17 -16.99 -15.87
CA ALA A 179 -4.55 -16.90 -15.42
C ALA A 179 -5.53 -16.51 -16.53
N VAL A 180 -5.03 -15.88 -17.60
CA VAL A 180 -5.84 -15.44 -18.75
C VAL A 180 -5.65 -16.30 -20.01
N ALA A 181 -4.75 -17.29 -19.96
CA ALA A 181 -4.51 -18.28 -21.02
C ALA A 181 -5.59 -19.37 -21.02
#